data_AF-A0AAV7V6Z5-F1
#
_entry.id   AF-A0AAV7V6Z5-F1
#
_cell.length_a   1.000
_cell.length_b   1.000
_cell.length_c   1.000
_cell.angle_alpha   90.00
_cell.angle_beta   90.00
_cell.angle_gamma   90.00
#
_symmetry.space_group_name_H-M   'P 1'
#
loop_
_entity.id
_entity.type
_entity.pdbx_description
1 polymer ?
#
loop_
_entity_poly.entity_id
_entity_poly.type
_entity_poly.pdbx_seq_one_letter_code
_entity_poly.pdbx_strand_id
1 'polypeptide(L)'
;MSEYLRRSKMERISSFTEIKELIQDLVANDTTLDPGEIINKLCSTVTTLDEDLEHSAQVEECAIKLWNWGMTKRIGSVINNEERAKLRHVACKLLCKFEGAELTEATLRRQILMTMKTGKGWVDLGKPSIADEFLQIAVNIIL
;
A
#
# COMPACT_ATOMS: atom_id res chain seq x y z
N MET A 1 -14.12 -27.39 8.77
CA MET A 1 -13.88 -26.03 8.23
C MET A 1 -15.24 -25.39 7.99
N SER A 2 -15.60 -24.33 8.74
CA SER A 2 -16.96 -23.76 8.72
C SER A 2 -17.22 -22.91 7.46
N GLU A 3 -18.49 -22.77 7.06
CA GLU A 3 -18.91 -21.94 5.91
C GLU A 3 -18.49 -20.47 6.04
N TYR A 4 -18.42 -19.96 7.28
CA TYR A 4 -17.92 -18.63 7.60
C TYR A 4 -16.47 -18.43 7.16
N LEU A 5 -15.60 -19.41 7.45
CA LEU A 5 -14.19 -19.36 7.07
C LEU A 5 -14.00 -19.35 5.54
N ARG A 6 -14.85 -20.08 4.81
CA ARG A 6 -14.84 -20.08 3.33
C ARG A 6 -15.29 -18.74 2.76
N ARG A 7 -16.35 -18.12 3.31
CA ARG A 7 -16.84 -16.82 2.85
C ARG A 7 -15.81 -15.71 3.05
N SER A 8 -15.22 -15.65 4.26
CA SER A 8 -14.13 -14.71 4.57
C SER A 8 -12.88 -14.93 3.69
N LYS A 9 -12.51 -16.19 3.38
CA LYS A 9 -11.41 -16.46 2.42
C LYS A 9 -11.75 -15.98 1.00
N MET A 10 -12.99 -16.15 0.53
CA MET A 10 -13.41 -15.72 -0.80
C MET A 10 -13.44 -14.19 -0.95
N GLU A 11 -13.99 -13.48 0.04
CA GLU A 11 -14.03 -12.00 0.08
C GLU A 11 -12.61 -11.42 0.03
N ARG A 12 -11.67 -12.00 0.80
CA ARG A 12 -10.25 -11.61 0.79
C ARG A 12 -9.58 -11.76 -0.58
N ILE A 13 -9.80 -12.89 -1.25
CA ILE A 13 -9.28 -13.13 -2.62
C ILE A 13 -9.87 -12.10 -3.59
N SER A 14 -11.14 -11.77 -3.44
CA SER A 14 -11.81 -10.75 -4.25
C SER A 14 -11.19 -9.37 -4.06
N SER A 15 -10.97 -8.92 -2.82
CA SER A 15 -10.37 -7.61 -2.53
C SER A 15 -8.92 -7.50 -3.02
N PHE A 16 -8.12 -8.57 -2.89
CA PHE A 16 -6.76 -8.56 -3.41
C PHE A 16 -6.74 -8.49 -4.95
N THR A 17 -7.63 -9.23 -5.61
CA THR A 17 -7.77 -9.19 -7.08
C THR A 17 -8.12 -7.77 -7.54
N GLU A 18 -9.06 -7.12 -6.86
CA GLU A 18 -9.43 -5.72 -7.14
C GLU A 18 -8.24 -4.76 -6.94
N ILE A 19 -7.48 -4.89 -5.86
CA ILE A 19 -6.29 -4.05 -5.63
C ILE A 19 -5.26 -4.24 -6.76
N LYS A 20 -5.04 -5.49 -7.17
CA LYS A 20 -4.10 -5.81 -8.24
C LYS A 20 -4.52 -5.17 -9.57
N GLU A 21 -5.79 -5.27 -9.94
CA GLU A 21 -6.35 -4.64 -11.14
C GLU A 21 -6.22 -3.12 -11.09
N LEU A 22 -6.60 -2.49 -9.96
CA LEU A 22 -6.48 -1.04 -9.79
C LEU A 22 -5.02 -0.55 -9.87
N ILE A 23 -4.07 -1.31 -9.32
CA ILE A 23 -2.64 -0.99 -9.45
C ILE A 23 -2.19 -1.13 -10.90
N GLN A 24 -2.65 -2.15 -11.63
CA GLN A 24 -2.32 -2.35 -13.03
C GLN A 24 -2.85 -1.20 -13.90
N ASP A 25 -4.11 -0.82 -13.72
CA ASP A 25 -4.74 0.30 -14.43
C ASP A 25 -3.98 1.61 -14.21
N LEU A 26 -3.61 1.89 -12.95
CA LEU A 26 -2.86 3.08 -12.59
C LEU A 26 -1.44 3.07 -13.18
N VAL A 27 -0.75 1.93 -13.13
CA VAL A 27 0.64 1.82 -13.59
C VAL A 27 0.74 1.82 -15.11
N ALA A 28 -0.21 1.17 -15.80
CA ALA A 28 -0.25 1.12 -17.26
C ALA A 28 -0.71 2.45 -17.89
N ASN A 29 -1.41 3.31 -17.12
CA ASN A 29 -2.14 4.49 -17.63
C ASN A 29 -3.16 4.13 -18.73
N ASP A 30 -3.61 2.89 -18.82
CA ASP A 30 -4.53 2.39 -19.86
C ASP A 30 -6.02 2.53 -19.47
N THR A 31 -6.32 3.40 -18.51
CA THR A 31 -7.65 3.55 -17.91
C THR A 31 -8.31 4.86 -18.30
N THR A 32 -9.65 4.83 -18.42
CA THR A 32 -10.48 6.02 -18.65
C THR A 32 -10.80 6.77 -17.37
N LEU A 33 -10.52 6.18 -16.21
CA LEU A 33 -10.76 6.78 -14.90
C LEU A 33 -9.67 7.79 -14.55
N ASP A 34 -10.05 8.82 -13.80
CA ASP A 34 -9.10 9.77 -13.26
C ASP A 34 -8.16 9.06 -12.25
N PRO A 35 -6.83 9.29 -12.31
CA PRO A 35 -5.89 8.69 -11.37
C PRO A 35 -6.26 8.94 -9.90
N GLY A 36 -6.83 10.09 -9.56
CA GLY A 36 -7.28 10.41 -8.20
C GLY A 36 -8.43 9.51 -7.74
N GLU A 37 -9.37 9.16 -8.62
CA GLU A 37 -10.46 8.22 -8.32
C GLU A 37 -9.93 6.82 -8.02
N ILE A 38 -9.00 6.32 -8.85
CA ILE A 38 -8.36 5.02 -8.64
C ILE A 38 -7.62 5.00 -7.31
N ILE A 39 -6.90 6.06 -6.97
CA ILE A 39 -6.17 6.19 -5.71
C ILE A 39 -7.11 6.17 -4.50
N ASN A 40 -8.23 6.90 -4.57
CA ASN A 40 -9.21 6.90 -3.48
C ASN A 40 -9.86 5.53 -3.29
N LYS A 41 -10.13 4.83 -4.40
CA LYS A 41 -10.65 3.46 -4.37
C LYS A 41 -9.65 2.51 -3.74
N LEU A 42 -8.38 2.55 -4.17
CA LEU A 42 -7.28 1.78 -3.58
C LEU A 42 -7.13 2.00 -2.07
N CYS A 43 -7.17 3.26 -1.62
CA CYS A 43 -7.11 3.59 -0.18
C CYS A 43 -8.25 2.95 0.60
N SER A 44 -9.47 3.00 0.06
CA SER A 44 -10.65 2.43 0.70
C SER A 44 -10.53 0.91 0.79
N THR A 45 -10.18 0.24 -0.31
CA THR A 45 -10.03 -1.22 -0.34
C THR A 45 -8.93 -1.71 0.60
N VAL A 46 -7.77 -1.06 0.65
CA VAL A 46 -6.66 -1.47 1.54
C VAL A 46 -6.97 -1.24 3.02
N THR A 47 -7.76 -0.23 3.35
CA THR A 47 -8.23 0.00 4.72
C THR A 47 -9.18 -1.12 5.17
N THR A 48 -9.97 -1.69 4.25
CA THR A 48 -10.89 -2.79 4.55
C THR A 48 -10.24 -4.18 4.53
N LEU A 49 -8.97 -4.31 4.09
CA LEU A 49 -8.28 -5.60 4.12
C LEU A 49 -8.00 -6.04 5.56
N ASP A 50 -8.49 -7.21 5.94
CA ASP A 50 -8.16 -7.85 7.22
C ASP A 50 -6.68 -8.28 7.30
N GLU A 51 -6.16 -8.44 8.52
CA GLU A 51 -4.72 -8.68 8.79
C GLU A 51 -4.21 -10.05 8.27
N ASP A 52 -5.09 -11.05 8.12
CA ASP A 52 -4.71 -12.42 7.76
C ASP A 52 -4.83 -12.70 6.26
N LEU A 53 -4.06 -12.01 5.43
CA LEU A 53 -3.92 -12.38 4.02
C LEU A 53 -2.74 -13.34 3.84
N GLU A 54 -3.01 -14.44 3.14
CA GLU A 54 -2.00 -15.45 2.85
C GLU A 54 -0.84 -14.79 2.06
N HIS A 55 0.35 -14.81 2.67
CA HIS A 55 1.57 -14.21 2.12
C HIS A 55 1.79 -14.67 0.68
N SER A 56 1.73 -13.74 -0.26
CA SER A 56 2.09 -14.03 -1.65
C SER A 56 3.11 -13.03 -2.14
N ALA A 57 4.16 -13.54 -2.78
CA ALA A 57 5.17 -12.71 -3.45
C ALA A 57 4.55 -11.70 -4.45
N GLN A 58 3.34 -12.00 -4.95
CA GLN A 58 2.58 -11.10 -5.81
C GLN A 58 2.14 -9.81 -5.09
N VAL A 59 1.83 -9.86 -3.80
CA VAL A 59 1.43 -8.66 -3.04
C VAL A 59 2.64 -7.75 -2.85
N GLU A 60 3.78 -8.30 -2.45
CA GLU A 60 5.01 -7.55 -2.30
C GLU A 60 5.39 -6.88 -3.62
N GLU A 61 5.31 -7.62 -4.73
CA GLU A 61 5.56 -7.07 -6.07
C GLU A 61 4.61 -5.92 -6.41
N CYS A 62 3.30 -6.05 -6.10
CA CYS A 62 2.32 -4.98 -6.31
C CYS A 62 2.63 -3.74 -5.47
N ALA A 63 2.98 -3.93 -4.20
CA ALA A 63 3.37 -2.85 -3.29
C ALA A 63 4.60 -2.09 -3.81
N ILE A 64 5.62 -2.81 -4.26
CA ILE A 64 6.85 -2.22 -4.80
C ILE A 64 6.57 -1.47 -6.11
N LYS A 65 5.79 -2.05 -7.02
CA LYS A 65 5.41 -1.38 -8.28
C LYS A 65 4.66 -0.07 -8.01
N LEU A 66 3.67 -0.11 -7.11
CA LEU A 66 2.89 1.07 -6.74
C LEU A 66 3.76 2.14 -6.08
N TRP A 67 4.64 1.73 -5.16
CA TRP A 67 5.60 2.63 -4.51
C TRP A 67 6.50 3.33 -5.52
N ASN A 68 7.12 2.55 -6.41
CA ASN A 68 8.03 3.06 -7.43
C ASN A 68 7.32 4.02 -8.36
N TRP A 69 6.10 3.67 -8.82
CA TRP A 69 5.25 4.54 -9.63
C TRP A 69 5.05 5.88 -8.91
N GLY A 70 4.46 5.89 -7.71
CA GLY A 70 4.20 7.11 -6.93
C GLY A 70 5.44 7.92 -6.53
N MET A 71 6.65 7.34 -6.61
CA MET A 71 7.92 8.03 -6.40
C MET A 71 8.49 8.69 -7.66
N THR A 72 8.02 8.35 -8.86
CA THR A 72 8.58 8.91 -10.10
C THR A 72 8.25 10.39 -10.27
N LYS A 73 9.25 11.19 -10.64
CA LYS A 73 9.13 12.66 -10.77
C LYS A 73 8.14 13.10 -11.85
N ARG A 74 7.93 12.29 -12.90
CA ARG A 74 7.01 12.59 -14.02
C ARG A 74 5.54 12.60 -13.61
N ILE A 75 5.21 11.99 -12.49
CA ILE A 75 3.84 11.91 -11.98
C ILE A 75 3.44 13.18 -11.24
N GLY A 76 4.40 14.08 -10.94
CA GLY A 76 4.09 15.34 -10.28
C GLY A 76 3.17 16.29 -11.07
N SER A 77 3.03 16.07 -12.38
CA SER A 77 2.04 16.77 -13.21
C SER A 77 0.70 16.04 -13.32
N VAL A 78 0.63 14.78 -12.91
CA VAL A 78 -0.56 13.91 -13.06
C VAL A 78 -1.37 13.85 -11.77
N ILE A 79 -0.71 13.84 -10.61
CA ILE A 79 -1.36 13.76 -9.29
C ILE A 79 -0.77 14.79 -8.31
N ASN A 80 -1.62 15.29 -7.41
CA ASN A 80 -1.24 16.25 -6.39
C ASN A 80 -0.45 15.61 -5.23
N ASN A 81 0.01 16.44 -4.29
CA ASN A 81 0.82 15.96 -3.16
C ASN A 81 0.04 15.02 -2.22
N GLU A 82 -1.26 15.24 -2.05
CA GLU A 82 -2.12 14.40 -1.21
C GLU A 82 -2.35 13.03 -1.83
N GLU A 83 -2.68 12.96 -3.13
CA GLU A 83 -2.78 11.70 -3.89
C GLU A 83 -1.47 10.91 -3.84
N ARG A 84 -0.33 11.60 -3.94
CA ARG A 84 0.97 10.96 -3.81
C ARG A 84 1.22 10.42 -2.40
N ALA A 85 0.74 11.11 -1.36
CA ALA A 85 0.82 10.60 0.01
C ALA A 85 -0.10 9.39 0.22
N LYS A 86 -1.30 9.40 -0.35
CA LYS A 86 -2.24 8.26 -0.39
C LYS A 86 -1.63 7.03 -1.06
N LEU A 87 -0.96 7.20 -2.20
CA LEU A 87 -0.27 6.09 -2.87
C LEU A 87 0.84 5.48 -2.03
N ARG A 88 1.66 6.32 -1.40
CA ARG A 88 2.71 5.86 -0.48
C ARG A 88 2.11 5.13 0.71
N HIS A 89 1.00 5.63 1.26
CA HIS A 89 0.24 4.98 2.32
C HIS A 89 -0.20 3.58 1.91
N VAL A 90 -0.87 3.45 0.76
CA VAL A 90 -1.37 2.17 0.24
C VAL A 90 -0.22 1.19 0.01
N ALA A 91 0.82 1.61 -0.70
CA ALA A 91 1.98 0.76 -0.98
C ALA A 91 2.70 0.34 0.31
N CYS A 92 2.82 1.24 1.29
CA CYS A 92 3.43 0.93 2.57
C CYS A 92 2.59 -0.05 3.38
N LYS A 93 1.27 0.13 3.45
CA LYS A 93 0.35 -0.82 4.11
C LYS A 93 0.42 -2.20 3.47
N LEU A 94 0.45 -2.27 2.13
CA LEU A 94 0.59 -3.53 1.40
C LEU A 94 1.96 -4.19 1.61
N LEU A 95 3.02 -3.44 1.92
CA LEU A 95 4.30 -4.04 2.28
C LEU A 95 4.32 -4.52 3.73
N CYS A 96 3.81 -3.72 4.67
CA CYS A 96 3.83 -4.04 6.11
C CYS A 96 2.86 -5.16 6.49
N LYS A 97 1.70 -5.26 5.82
CA LYS A 97 0.71 -6.32 6.10
C LYS A 97 1.12 -7.71 5.62
N PHE A 98 2.17 -7.84 4.80
CA PHE A 98 2.46 -9.06 4.06
C PHE A 98 3.91 -9.52 4.25
N GLU A 99 4.42 -9.39 5.47
CA GLU A 99 5.72 -9.94 5.86
C GLU A 99 5.79 -11.44 5.60
N GLY A 100 6.37 -11.81 4.45
CA GLY A 100 6.66 -13.20 4.15
C GLY A 100 7.44 -13.86 5.28
N ALA A 101 7.32 -15.18 5.40
CA ALA A 101 7.85 -15.98 6.51
C ALA A 101 9.35 -15.79 6.81
N GLU A 102 10.12 -15.11 5.96
CA GLU A 102 11.51 -14.71 6.24
C GLU A 102 11.73 -13.21 6.05
N LEU A 103 11.83 -12.50 7.17
CA LEU A 103 12.25 -11.11 7.25
C LEU A 103 13.75 -10.98 6.92
N THR A 104 14.08 -10.88 5.63
CA THR A 104 15.46 -10.57 5.23
C THR A 104 15.83 -9.14 5.60
N GLU A 105 17.12 -8.87 5.84
CA GLU A 105 17.61 -7.50 6.08
C GLU A 105 17.21 -6.53 4.96
N ALA A 106 17.17 -6.99 3.72
CA ALA A 106 16.73 -6.20 2.58
C ALA A 106 15.25 -5.80 2.68
N THR A 107 14.39 -6.71 3.14
CA THR A 107 12.97 -6.47 3.39
C THR A 107 12.77 -5.45 4.51
N LEU A 108 13.48 -5.62 5.64
CA LEU A 108 13.40 -4.70 6.78
C LEU A 108 13.88 -3.29 6.41
N ARG A 109 15.02 -3.16 5.72
CA ARG A 109 15.53 -1.86 5.23
C ARG A 109 14.52 -1.18 4.30
N ARG A 110 13.83 -1.96 3.45
CA ARG A 110 12.79 -1.43 2.55
C ARG A 110 11.58 -0.94 3.33
N GLN A 111 11.11 -1.71 4.31
CA GLN A 111 10.00 -1.30 5.17
C GLN A 111 10.34 -0.02 5.92
N ILE A 112 11.48 0.04 6.61
CA ILE A 112 11.97 1.25 7.29
C ILE A 112 11.94 2.46 6.35
N LEU A 113 12.48 2.31 5.13
CA LEU A 113 12.49 3.38 4.14
C LEU A 113 11.08 3.83 3.77
N MET A 114 10.18 2.88 3.52
CA MET A 114 8.81 3.14 3.07
C MET A 114 7.95 3.76 4.17
N THR A 115 8.03 3.24 5.40
CA THR A 115 7.30 3.75 6.56
C THR A 115 7.75 5.15 6.93
N MET A 116 9.06 5.41 7.01
CA MET A 116 9.58 6.75 7.29
C MET A 116 9.19 7.78 6.21
N LYS A 117 9.32 7.43 4.93
CA LYS A 117 8.93 8.34 3.83
C LYS A 117 7.43 8.60 3.79
N THR A 118 6.61 7.60 4.11
CA THR A 118 5.16 7.74 4.19
C THR A 118 4.76 8.64 5.35
N GLY A 119 5.31 8.39 6.55
CA GLY A 119 5.10 9.23 7.72
C GLY A 119 5.50 10.68 7.46
N LYS A 120 6.70 10.91 6.92
CA LYS A 120 7.15 12.26 6.53
C LYS A 120 6.18 12.92 5.54
N GLY A 121 5.71 12.19 4.53
CA GLY A 121 4.76 12.71 3.55
C GLY A 121 3.46 13.21 4.16
N TRP A 122 2.95 12.52 5.20
CA TRP A 122 1.76 12.97 5.94
C TRP A 122 2.05 14.16 6.87
N VAL A 123 3.23 14.21 7.50
CA VAL A 123 3.67 15.37 8.29
C VAL A 123 3.79 16.62 7.41
N ASP A 124 4.42 16.51 6.24
CA ASP A 124 4.59 17.61 5.28
C ASP A 124 3.24 18.18 4.80
N LEU A 125 2.17 17.37 4.84
CA LEU A 125 0.79 17.75 4.51
C LEU A 125 -0.03 18.24 5.72
N GLY A 126 0.58 18.36 6.90
CA GLY A 126 -0.11 18.78 8.13
C GLY A 126 -1.06 17.72 8.71
N LYS A 127 -0.84 16.43 8.40
CA LYS A 127 -1.65 15.30 8.90
C LYS A 127 -0.83 14.38 9.83
N PRO A 128 -0.30 14.90 10.96
CA PRO A 128 0.58 14.13 11.85
C PRO A 128 -0.10 12.93 12.51
N SER A 129 -1.42 12.99 12.74
CA SER A 129 -2.17 11.85 13.28
C SER A 129 -2.16 10.61 12.36
N ILE A 130 -2.14 10.82 11.04
CA ILE A 130 -2.02 9.73 10.06
C ILE A 130 -0.56 9.26 9.97
N ALA A 131 0.38 10.19 10.14
CA ALA A 131 1.81 9.89 10.10
C ALA A 131 2.26 8.97 11.24
N ASP A 132 1.69 9.16 12.44
CA ASP A 132 2.09 8.45 13.66
C ASP A 132 2.11 6.93 13.47
N GLU A 133 1.07 6.35 12.88
CA GLU A 133 1.01 4.91 12.62
C GLU A 133 2.25 4.40 11.86
N PHE A 134 2.65 5.08 10.78
CA PHE A 134 3.81 4.65 9.98
C PHE A 134 5.13 4.88 10.72
N LEU A 135 5.24 5.96 11.49
CA LEU A 135 6.44 6.25 12.25
C LEU A 135 6.62 5.24 13.40
N GLN A 136 5.54 4.82 14.05
CA GLN A 136 5.58 3.77 15.06
C GLN A 136 6.03 2.44 14.46
N ILE A 137 5.55 2.06 13.26
CA ILE A 137 6.05 0.87 12.57
C ILE A 137 7.56 0.96 12.32
N ALA A 138 8.05 2.12 11.85
CA ALA A 138 9.49 2.32 11.63
C ALA A 138 10.30 2.16 12.92
N VAL A 139 9.82 2.73 14.02
CA VAL A 139 10.44 2.62 15.35
C VAL A 139 10.48 1.16 15.81
N ASN A 140 9.38 0.43 15.68
CA ASN A 140 9.29 -0.98 16.09
C ASN A 140 10.19 -1.93 15.28
N ILE A 141 10.58 -1.57 14.06
CA ILE A 141 11.52 -2.36 13.27
C ILE A 141 12.98 -2.08 13.69
N ILE A 142 13.26 -0.85 14.17
CA ILE A 142 14.62 -0.38 14.48
C ILE A 142 15.05 -0.74 15.91
N LEU A 143 14.12 -0.67 16.86
CA LEU A 143 14.35 -0.92 18.29
C LEU A 143 14.23 -2.40 18.63
#